data_AF-A0A353YZV5-F1
#
_entry.id   AF-A0A353YZV5-F1
#
_cell.length_a   1.000
_cell.length_b   1.000
_cell.length_c   1.000
_cell.angle_alpha   90.00
_cell.angle_beta   90.00
_cell.angle_gamma   90.00
#
_symmetry.space_group_name_H-M   'P 1'
#
loop_
_entity.id
_entity.type
_entity.pdbx_description
1 polymer ?
#
loop_
_entity_poly.entity_id
_entity_poly.type
_entity_poly.pdbx_seq_one_letter_code
_entity_poly.pdbx_strand_id
1 'polypeptide(L)' 'ESKEEILQPKTIKLVEAPQLEISSSFIRKAIADGKDMRHFLPPPVFRAIEKYGYYLP' A
#
# COMPACT_ATOMS: atom_id res chain seq x y z
N GLU A 1 25.12 -13.95 9.02
CA GLU A 1 23.93 -14.81 9.00
C GLU A 1 23.35 -14.81 7.60
N SER A 2 23.16 -15.99 6.98
CA SER A 2 22.53 -16.10 5.67
C SER A 2 21.00 -15.98 5.84
N LYS A 3 20.31 -15.41 4.84
CA LYS A 3 18.85 -15.18 4.89
C LYS A 3 18.02 -16.44 5.18
N GLU A 4 18.60 -17.62 4.98
CA GLU A 4 17.97 -18.93 5.11
C GLU A 4 17.72 -19.34 6.57
N GLU A 5 18.51 -18.83 7.52
CA GLU A 5 18.42 -19.24 8.93
C GLU A 5 17.25 -18.56 9.68
N ILE A 6 16.80 -17.40 9.20
CA ILE A 6 15.70 -16.61 9.79
C ILE A 6 14.31 -17.15 9.39
N LEU A 7 14.24 -18.04 8.39
CA LEU A 7 12.99 -18.55 7.81
C LEU A 7 12.35 -19.71 8.60
N GLN A 8 12.94 -20.15 9.71
CA GLN A 8 12.52 -21.37 10.42
C GLN A 8 11.78 -21.23 11.77
N PRO A 9 11.14 -20.11 12.17
CA PRO A 9 10.08 -20.21 13.15
C PRO A 9 8.92 -20.99 12.51
N LYS A 10 8.50 -22.12 13.11
CA LYS A 10 7.36 -22.96 12.66
C LYS A 10 6.03 -22.21 12.46
N THR A 11 5.99 -20.93 12.80
CA THR A 11 4.86 -20.01 12.72
C THR A 11 4.89 -19.07 11.51
N ILE A 12 5.96 -19.06 10.71
CA ILE A 12 6.08 -18.18 9.53
C ILE A 12 5.88 -19.02 8.26
N LYS A 13 4.97 -18.57 7.39
CA LYS A 13 4.76 -19.14 6.06
C LYS A 13 5.12 -18.11 5.00
N LEU A 14 6.18 -18.38 4.24
CA LEU A 14 6.48 -17.62 3.03
C LEU A 14 5.50 -18.05 1.91
N VAL A 15 4.94 -17.08 1.20
CA VAL A 15 4.02 -17.32 0.08
C VAL A 15 4.49 -16.55 -1.14
N GLU A 16 4.26 -17.12 -2.32
CA GLU A 16 4.49 -16.44 -3.59
C GLU A 16 3.28 -15.57 -3.91
N ALA A 17 3.42 -14.25 -3.73
CA ALA A 17 2.40 -13.27 -4.07
C ALA A 17 2.82 -12.49 -5.33
N PRO A 18 1.87 -12.11 -6.21
CA PRO A 18 2.15 -11.18 -7.30
C PRO A 18 2.73 -9.87 -6.77
N GLN A 19 3.79 -9.39 -7.42
CA GLN A 19 4.39 -8.10 -7.08
C GLN A 19 3.58 -6.97 -7.72
N LEU A 20 3.28 -5.94 -6.94
CA LEU A 20 2.66 -4.70 -7.40
C LEU A 20 3.57 -3.54 -7.01
N GLU A 21 3.91 -2.68 -7.97
CA GLU A 21 4.72 -1.48 -7.74
C GLU A 21 3.87 -0.32 -7.19
N ILE A 22 3.28 -0.53 -6.02
CA ILE A 22 2.46 0.46 -5.33
C ILE A 22 2.77 0.46 -3.83
N SER A 23 2.77 1.64 -3.22
CA SER A 23 2.91 1.79 -1.77
C SER A 23 1.99 2.87 -1.22
N SER A 24 1.67 2.79 0.07
CA SER A 24 0.89 3.83 0.74
C SER A 24 1.57 5.19 0.70
N SER A 25 2.91 5.23 0.77
CA SER A 25 3.67 6.49 0.69
C SER A 25 3.55 7.13 -0.69
N PHE A 26 3.59 6.33 -1.76
CA PHE A 26 3.34 6.79 -3.12
C PHE A 26 1.93 7.41 -3.25
N ILE A 27 0.91 6.71 -2.77
CA ILE A 27 -0.49 7.16 -2.87
C ILE A 27 -0.73 8.45 -2.08
N ARG A 28 -0.28 8.54 -0.83
CA ARG A 28 -0.47 9.75 -0.01
C ARG A 28 0.20 10.97 -0.63
N LYS A 29 1.43 10.80 -1.14
CA LYS A 29 2.15 11.88 -1.83
C LYS A 29 1.43 12.30 -3.11
N ALA A 30 0.98 11.35 -3.92
CA ALA A 30 0.26 11.65 -5.15
C ALA A 30 -1.04 12.42 -4.90
N ILE A 31 -1.79 12.08 -3.83
CA ILE A 31 -2.99 12.82 -3.42
C ILE A 31 -2.63 14.25 -2.99
N ALA A 32 -1.61 14.42 -2.16
CA ALA A 32 -1.13 15.75 -1.73
C ALA A 32 -0.64 16.60 -2.92
N ASP A 33 -0.04 15.96 -3.94
CA ASP A 33 0.39 16.58 -5.19
C ASP A 33 -0.79 16.85 -6.16
N GLY A 34 -2.04 16.57 -5.76
CA GLY A 34 -3.25 16.83 -6.55
C GLY A 34 -3.54 15.83 -7.66
N LYS A 35 -2.95 14.64 -7.62
CA LYS A 35 -3.16 13.59 -8.64
C LYS A 35 -4.38 12.73 -8.35
N ASP A 36 -5.06 12.28 -9.41
CA ASP A 36 -6.20 11.37 -9.30
C ASP A 36 -5.75 9.91 -9.11
N MET A 37 -6.02 9.36 -7.93
CA MET A 37 -5.64 7.99 -7.53
C MET A 37 -6.80 7.00 -7.49
N ARG A 38 -7.96 7.31 -8.08
CA ARG A 38 -9.20 6.50 -7.94
C ARG A 38 -9.08 5.05 -8.41
N HIS A 39 -8.17 4.77 -9.35
CA HIS A 39 -7.95 3.43 -9.91
C HIS A 39 -6.90 2.61 -9.15
N PHE A 40 -6.15 3.26 -8.26
CA PHE A 40 -5.17 2.58 -7.40
C PHE A 40 -5.77 2.16 -6.05
N LEU A 41 -7.03 2.50 -5.81
CA LEU A 41 -7.72 2.30 -4.54
C LEU A 41 -9.10 1.65 -4.76
N PRO A 42 -9.57 0.82 -3.82
CA PRO A 42 -10.96 0.44 -3.81
C PRO A 42 -11.86 1.68 -3.78
N PRO A 43 -12.96 1.71 -4.57
CA PRO A 43 -13.87 2.86 -4.61
C PRO A 43 -14.34 3.41 -3.24
N PRO A 44 -14.67 2.59 -2.22
CA PRO A 44 -15.05 3.13 -0.91
C PRO A 44 -13.90 3.86 -0.19
N VAL A 45 -12.64 3.45 -0.42
CA VAL A 45 -11.47 4.10 0.18
C VAL A 45 -11.26 5.47 -0.44
N PHE A 46 -11.31 5.57 -1.76
CA PHE A 46 -11.18 6.85 -2.47
C PHE A 46 -12.27 7.84 -2.02
N ARG A 47 -13.53 7.39 -1.93
CA ARG A 47 -14.63 8.21 -1.41
C ARG A 47 -14.41 8.69 0.03
N ALA A 48 -13.84 7.85 0.89
CA ALA A 48 -13.53 8.26 2.27
C ALA A 48 -12.43 9.34 2.30
N ILE A 49 -11.40 9.20 1.46
CA ILE A 49 -10.34 10.19 1.32
C ILE A 49 -10.93 11.54 0.89
N GLU A 50 -11.79 11.57 -0.13
CA GLU A 50 -12.44 12.81 -0.59
C GLU A 50 -13.37 13.41 0.48
N LYS A 51 -14.16 12.56 1.15
CA LYS A 51 -15.14 13.01 2.15
C LYS A 51 -14.48 13.65 3.39
N TYR A 52 -13.37 13.09 3.85
CA TYR A 52 -12.71 13.51 5.08
C TYR A 52 -11.46 14.36 4.84
N GLY A 53 -11.08 14.59 3.58
CA GLY A 53 -9.91 15.39 3.21
C GLY A 53 -8.58 14.74 3.56
N TYR A 54 -8.51 13.40 3.60
CA TYR A 54 -7.26 12.74 3.97
C TYR A 54 -6.16 13.00 2.94
N TYR A 55 -4.98 13.39 3.43
CA TYR A 55 -3.78 13.61 2.63
C TYR A 55 -3.89 14.74 1.58
N LEU A 56 -4.95 15.55 1.62
CA LEU A 56 -5.01 16.82 0.88
C LEU A 56 -4.02 17.83 1.49
N PRO A 57 -3.62 18.87 0.74
CA PRO A 57 -2.76 19.96 1.25
C PRO A 57 -3.31 20.63 2.52
#